data_AF-A0A4Q7EEF9-F1
#
_entry.id   AF-A0A4Q7EEF9-F1
#
_cell.length_a   1.000
_cell.length_b   1.000
_cell.length_c   1.000
_cell.angle_alpha   90.00
_cell.angle_beta   90.00
_cell.angle_gamma   90.00
#
_symmetry.space_group_name_H-M   'P 1'
#
loop_
_entity.id
_entity.type
_entity.pdbx_description
1 polymer ?
#
loop_
_entity_poly.entity_id
_entity_poly.type
_entity_poly.pdbx_seq_one_letter_code
_entity_poly.pdbx_strand_id
1 'polypeptide(L)'
;MVLSACISSTSRHATPVEITAALNLPVAQAPTAIPTQQQTAEPLPAITEQPQQYQELWQYIAANLSFDITPNARLQKRVAWYLSQPNYLTSVNERAAPYLYHIVKKVEQRKLPMELVLLPFVESDFRPTARSSQGAVGVWQLVDATAYHFGLQSNDWYDGRQDVLGATDAALDYLQYLQQRFNGNWLHALAAYNSGEGRVKAAIRNNQKHGRSSHFWHLKLPKETADYVPKLLALSYLLQHPGTGLKRPSLANEAQTTVLDVGQPFNFGILAALLGVDKQQLHQLNPGYLRHQSPKNGPFRVLLPMDQQQLFSTDFYRRQFSTHYQVKLNDTLYGIARRHNTSVAKLKQLNNKTQDLIRVGETLLIHRAHAKDDLTVDYEISPYLQQQRPAKVATYEKHHVIQDGDSLWAVSRQYQVPMKDLLDWNQLNTQSLLSPGDTLILHLPVEEPSTPQPKAPAGAGKDYLDALKTLVKPKSDP
;
A
#
# COMPACT_ATOMS: atom_id res chain seq x y z
N MET A 1 30.83 -51.23 58.27
CA MET A 1 30.42 -50.69 59.59
C MET A 1 30.31 -49.18 59.47
N VAL A 2 29.10 -48.63 59.64
CA VAL A 2 28.74 -47.45 60.49
C VAL A 2 29.70 -46.23 60.40
N LEU A 3 29.35 -44.98 60.04
CA LEU A 3 28.10 -44.21 60.07
C LEU A 3 28.21 -42.93 59.20
N SER A 4 27.05 -42.48 58.71
CA SER A 4 26.59 -41.17 58.21
C SER A 4 27.34 -39.87 58.55
N ALA A 5 27.35 -38.94 57.58
CA ALA A 5 26.79 -37.58 57.74
C ALA A 5 26.57 -36.83 56.40
N CYS A 6 25.36 -36.25 56.28
CA CYS A 6 24.95 -35.00 55.60
C CYS A 6 24.96 -34.90 54.05
N ILE A 7 23.78 -34.94 53.42
CA ILE A 7 22.88 -33.81 53.00
C ILE A 7 23.35 -33.14 51.69
N SER A 8 22.84 -33.57 50.53
CA SER A 8 21.65 -33.05 49.78
C SER A 8 21.93 -31.69 49.10
N SER A 9 21.64 -31.45 47.82
CA SER A 9 20.80 -32.16 46.85
C SER A 9 21.16 -31.72 45.42
N THR A 10 21.10 -32.68 44.50
CA THR A 10 21.25 -32.50 43.05
C THR A 10 20.01 -32.96 42.32
N SER A 11 19.72 -32.23 41.24
CA SER A 11 19.28 -32.73 39.93
C SER A 11 17.84 -33.23 39.72
N ARG A 12 17.40 -32.84 38.52
CA ARG A 12 16.15 -33.12 37.79
C ARG A 12 15.96 -34.60 37.45
N HIS A 13 14.69 -35.01 37.39
CA HIS A 13 13.91 -35.60 36.27
C HIS A 13 12.66 -36.26 36.92
N ALA A 14 11.47 -36.45 36.34
CA ALA A 14 10.88 -36.32 35.02
C ALA A 14 9.34 -36.12 35.16
N THR A 15 8.65 -35.90 34.05
CA THR A 15 7.19 -35.87 33.81
C THR A 15 6.48 -37.23 34.01
N PRO A 16 5.16 -37.41 33.77
CA PRO A 16 3.99 -36.51 33.84
C PRO A 16 2.84 -37.11 34.72
N VAL A 17 1.94 -36.25 35.20
CA VAL A 17 0.74 -36.55 36.05
C VAL A 17 1.02 -36.59 37.55
N GLU A 18 1.03 -35.40 38.16
CA GLU A 18 0.93 -35.05 39.58
C GLU A 18 0.66 -33.51 39.53
N ILE A 19 -0.30 -32.86 40.18
CA ILE A 19 -0.80 -32.96 41.55
C ILE A 19 -2.25 -32.47 41.55
N THR A 20 -3.19 -33.39 41.52
CA THR A 20 -4.53 -33.19 42.09
C THR A 20 -4.48 -33.81 43.49
N ALA A 21 -5.05 -33.13 44.50
CA ALA A 21 -5.22 -33.60 45.89
C ALA A 21 -4.10 -33.28 46.90
N ALA A 22 -4.01 -32.01 47.28
CA ALA A 22 -4.09 -31.63 48.69
C ALA A 22 -5.21 -30.59 48.73
N LEU A 23 -6.39 -30.87 49.26
CA LEU A 23 -6.67 -30.87 50.69
C LEU A 23 -7.98 -31.63 50.91
N ASN A 24 -7.91 -32.70 51.69
CA ASN A 24 -9.03 -33.53 52.09
C ASN A 24 -9.48 -33.09 53.48
N LEU A 25 -10.73 -32.67 53.66
CA LEU A 25 -11.40 -32.52 54.97
C LEU A 25 -12.95 -32.60 54.76
N PRO A 26 -13.74 -33.01 55.78
CA PRO A 26 -14.52 -34.25 55.73
C PRO A 26 -16.04 -34.09 55.58
N VAL A 27 -16.70 -35.25 55.36
CA VAL A 27 -18.12 -35.47 55.06
C VAL A 27 -19.05 -35.11 56.23
N ALA A 28 -20.11 -34.37 55.94
CA ALA A 28 -21.36 -34.34 56.71
C ALA A 28 -22.55 -34.62 55.76
N GLN A 29 -23.45 -35.50 56.18
CA GLN A 29 -24.56 -36.01 55.37
C GLN A 29 -25.71 -35.00 55.22
N ALA A 30 -26.41 -35.13 54.09
CA ALA A 30 -27.36 -34.19 53.50
C ALA A 30 -28.73 -34.11 54.19
N PRO A 31 -29.43 -32.95 54.10
CA PRO A 31 -30.87 -32.89 54.07
C PRO A 31 -31.43 -32.91 52.63
N THR A 32 -32.61 -33.50 52.56
CA THR A 32 -33.44 -33.87 51.42
C THR A 32 -33.90 -32.70 50.54
N ALA A 33 -34.17 -33.01 49.27
CA ALA A 33 -34.56 -32.10 48.19
C ALA A 33 -35.82 -31.25 48.44
N ILE A 34 -35.81 -30.02 47.92
CA ILE A 34 -36.96 -29.14 47.68
C ILE A 34 -36.93 -28.74 46.19
N PRO A 35 -38.07 -28.73 45.47
CA PRO A 35 -38.10 -28.67 44.01
C PRO A 35 -37.76 -27.27 43.46
N THR A 36 -36.91 -27.23 42.44
CA THR A 36 -36.49 -26.02 41.72
C THR A 36 -37.65 -25.42 40.92
N GLN A 37 -38.09 -24.22 41.27
CA GLN A 37 -38.86 -23.36 40.36
C GLN A 37 -37.90 -22.76 39.32
N GLN A 38 -38.21 -22.95 38.04
CA GLN A 38 -37.54 -22.27 36.93
C GLN A 38 -37.90 -20.79 36.96
N GLN A 39 -36.94 -19.93 37.34
CA GLN A 39 -36.96 -18.52 37.00
C GLN A 39 -36.11 -18.32 35.74
N THR A 40 -36.80 -17.97 34.65
CA THR A 40 -36.23 -17.50 33.39
C THR A 40 -35.47 -16.20 33.66
N ALA A 41 -34.14 -16.23 33.58
CA ALA A 41 -33.35 -15.01 33.54
C ALA A 41 -33.57 -14.32 32.18
N GLU A 42 -34.08 -13.09 32.20
CA GLU A 42 -34.11 -12.24 31.01
C GLU A 42 -32.67 -12.02 30.51
N PRO A 43 -32.39 -12.24 29.21
CA PRO A 43 -31.09 -11.93 28.64
C PRO A 43 -30.89 -10.41 28.66
N LEU A 44 -29.76 -9.94 29.21
CA LEU A 44 -29.33 -8.55 29.04
C LEU A 44 -29.32 -8.22 27.52
N PRO A 45 -29.79 -7.02 27.13
CA PRO A 45 -29.84 -6.63 25.73
C PRO A 45 -28.41 -6.63 25.16
N ALA A 46 -28.21 -7.44 24.12
CA ALA A 46 -27.03 -7.36 23.29
C ALA A 46 -26.96 -5.94 22.72
N ILE A 47 -25.96 -5.16 23.13
CA ILE A 47 -25.61 -3.91 22.48
C ILE A 47 -25.01 -4.30 21.13
N THR A 48 -25.86 -4.51 20.13
CA THR A 48 -25.45 -4.43 18.73
C THR A 48 -25.13 -2.97 18.44
N GLU A 49 -23.85 -2.59 18.60
CA GLU A 49 -23.36 -1.31 18.06
C GLU A 49 -23.59 -1.32 16.54
N GLN A 50 -24.61 -0.58 16.09
CA GLN A 50 -24.77 -0.27 14.67
C GLN A 50 -23.51 0.50 14.24
N PRO A 51 -22.85 0.13 13.12
CA PRO A 51 -21.62 0.79 12.71
C PRO A 51 -21.88 2.28 12.52
N GLN A 52 -21.21 3.09 13.34
CA GLN A 52 -21.33 4.54 13.28
C GLN A 52 -20.94 5.01 11.87
N GLN A 53 -21.90 5.60 11.16
CA GLN A 53 -21.73 5.99 9.77
C GLN A 53 -21.08 7.38 9.71
N TYR A 54 -19.77 7.42 9.51
CA TYR A 54 -19.01 8.66 9.39
C TYR A 54 -19.14 9.24 7.98
N GLN A 55 -19.63 10.47 7.86
CA GLN A 55 -19.70 11.19 6.58
C GLN A 55 -18.32 11.70 6.13
N GLU A 56 -17.46 12.10 7.08
CA GLU A 56 -16.12 12.61 6.81
C GLU A 56 -15.05 11.52 6.99
N LEU A 57 -14.22 11.30 5.97
CA LEU A 57 -13.18 10.28 5.96
C LEU A 57 -12.15 10.48 7.07
N TRP A 58 -11.77 11.73 7.38
CA TRP A 58 -10.82 12.02 8.45
C TRP A 58 -11.37 11.75 9.85
N GLN A 59 -12.70 11.83 10.02
CA GLN A 59 -13.33 11.40 11.27
C GLN A 59 -13.34 9.88 11.36
N TYR A 60 -13.66 9.20 10.25
CA TYR A 60 -13.58 7.74 10.15
C TYR A 60 -12.17 7.22 10.48
N ILE A 61 -11.14 7.78 9.85
CA ILE A 61 -9.73 7.42 10.11
C ILE A 61 -9.43 7.60 11.59
N ALA A 62 -9.69 8.79 12.16
CA ALA A 62 -9.38 9.09 13.56
C ALA A 62 -10.06 8.14 14.56
N ALA A 63 -11.30 7.74 14.30
CA ALA A 63 -12.05 6.82 15.15
C ALA A 63 -11.55 5.37 15.09
N ASN A 64 -10.83 4.99 14.03
CA ASN A 64 -10.32 3.63 13.81
C ASN A 64 -8.81 3.50 14.07
N LEU A 65 -8.14 4.55 14.54
CA LEU A 65 -6.75 4.48 15.02
C LEU A 65 -6.70 3.67 16.32
N SER A 66 -5.77 2.73 16.42
CA SER A 66 -5.71 1.66 17.41
C SER A 66 -4.36 1.49 18.13
N PHE A 67 -3.31 2.17 17.70
CA PHE A 67 -2.01 2.09 18.35
C PHE A 67 -2.07 2.69 19.75
N ASP A 68 -1.47 1.98 20.71
CA ASP A 68 -1.23 2.53 22.04
C ASP A 68 -0.05 3.52 21.97
N ILE A 69 -0.33 4.78 22.30
CA ILE A 69 0.61 5.88 22.17
C ILE A 69 0.94 6.41 23.56
N THR A 70 2.08 5.98 24.09
CA THR A 70 2.63 6.55 25.32
C THR A 70 3.45 7.82 25.02
N PRO A 71 3.07 8.99 25.60
CA PRO A 71 3.85 10.22 25.46
C PRO A 71 5.30 10.08 25.91
N ASN A 72 6.23 10.60 25.10
CA ASN A 72 7.65 10.70 25.45
C ASN A 72 8.27 11.92 24.74
N ALA A 73 9.49 12.29 25.13
CA ALA A 73 10.15 13.50 24.61
C ALA A 73 10.30 13.51 23.07
N ARG A 74 10.57 12.36 22.43
CA ARG A 74 10.68 12.26 20.97
C ARG A 74 9.33 12.50 20.29
N LEU A 75 8.26 11.94 20.85
CA LEU A 75 6.90 12.13 20.37
C LEU A 75 6.43 13.58 20.56
N GLN A 76 6.62 14.15 21.75
CA GLN A 76 6.23 15.54 22.07
C GLN A 76 6.91 16.55 21.13
N LYS A 77 8.19 16.37 20.85
CA LYS A 77 8.92 17.22 19.88
C LYS A 77 8.24 17.21 18.50
N ARG A 78 7.75 16.04 18.07
CA ARG A 78 7.10 15.90 16.76
C ARG A 78 5.67 16.42 16.76
N VAL A 79 4.92 16.23 17.84
CA VAL A 79 3.61 16.85 18.06
C VAL A 79 3.74 18.38 17.94
N ALA A 80 4.70 18.99 18.65
CA ALA A 80 4.96 20.42 18.57
C ALA A 80 5.31 20.88 17.15
N TRP A 81 6.08 20.07 16.40
CA TRP A 81 6.39 20.38 15.01
C TRP A 81 5.13 20.39 14.13
N TYR A 82 4.23 19.41 14.24
CA TYR A 82 2.97 19.42 13.48
C TYR A 82 2.07 20.60 13.83
N LEU A 83 1.96 20.93 15.13
CA LEU A 83 1.18 22.10 15.58
C LEU A 83 1.77 23.44 15.11
N SER A 84 3.09 23.49 14.86
CA SER A 84 3.75 24.65 14.25
C SER A 84 3.47 24.79 12.75
N GLN A 85 2.84 23.80 12.13
CA GLN A 85 2.56 23.72 10.68
C GLN A 85 1.03 23.66 10.42
N PRO A 86 0.27 24.73 10.70
CA PRO A 86 -1.20 24.69 10.74
C PRO A 86 -1.87 24.31 9.41
N ASN A 87 -1.21 24.54 8.27
CA ASN A 87 -1.74 24.26 6.93
C ASN A 87 -1.21 22.95 6.32
N TYR A 88 -0.35 22.23 7.04
CA TYR A 88 0.30 21.02 6.51
C TYR A 88 -0.74 19.98 6.09
N LEU A 89 -1.62 19.57 6.99
CA LEU A 89 -2.56 18.48 6.70
C LEU A 89 -3.55 18.85 5.60
N THR A 90 -3.99 20.10 5.53
CA THR A 90 -4.82 20.62 4.43
C THR A 90 -4.11 20.52 3.08
N SER A 91 -2.87 21.00 3.00
CA SER A 91 -2.10 21.01 1.74
C SER A 91 -1.73 19.61 1.26
N VAL A 92 -1.51 18.67 2.18
CA VAL A 92 -1.23 17.26 1.83
C VAL A 92 -2.52 16.53 1.47
N ASN A 93 -3.65 16.86 2.12
CA ASN A 93 -4.96 16.27 1.82
C ASN A 93 -5.41 16.52 0.38
N GLU A 94 -5.13 17.68 -0.21
CA GLU A 94 -5.45 17.95 -1.62
C GLU A 94 -4.83 16.91 -2.57
N ARG A 95 -3.59 16.48 -2.28
CA ARG A 95 -2.92 15.41 -3.06
C ARG A 95 -3.45 14.03 -2.70
N ALA A 96 -3.83 13.82 -1.44
CA ALA A 96 -4.32 12.53 -0.96
C ALA A 96 -5.76 12.23 -1.38
N ALA A 97 -6.61 13.25 -1.52
CA ALA A 97 -8.05 13.12 -1.72
C ALA A 97 -8.47 12.14 -2.83
N PRO A 98 -7.83 12.10 -4.02
CA PRO A 98 -8.21 11.15 -5.07
C PRO A 98 -7.94 9.68 -4.73
N TYR A 99 -7.10 9.40 -3.71
CA TYR A 99 -6.57 8.07 -3.41
C TYR A 99 -6.90 7.58 -2.00
N LEU A 100 -7.06 8.50 -1.03
CA LEU A 100 -7.08 8.18 0.40
C LEU A 100 -8.22 7.23 0.77
N TYR A 101 -9.41 7.39 0.19
CA TYR A 101 -10.52 6.47 0.40
C TYR A 101 -10.15 5.03 -0.02
N HIS A 102 -9.52 4.86 -1.19
CA HIS A 102 -9.08 3.55 -1.66
C HIS A 102 -8.02 2.94 -0.75
N ILE A 103 -7.09 3.74 -0.25
CA ILE A 103 -6.05 3.30 0.69
C ILE A 103 -6.68 2.83 2.01
N VAL A 104 -7.64 3.59 2.55
CA VAL A 104 -8.42 3.21 3.74
C VAL A 104 -9.12 1.86 3.51
N LYS A 105 -9.81 1.69 2.37
CA LYS A 105 -10.47 0.42 2.04
C LYS A 105 -9.50 -0.75 1.89
N LYS A 106 -8.31 -0.55 1.33
CA LYS A 106 -7.28 -1.59 1.26
C LYS A 106 -6.77 -1.99 2.65
N VAL A 107 -6.56 -1.03 3.55
CA VAL A 107 -6.16 -1.28 4.94
C VAL A 107 -7.25 -2.05 5.70
N GLU A 108 -8.52 -1.62 5.60
CA GLU A 108 -9.68 -2.31 6.21
C GLU A 108 -9.81 -3.76 5.72
N GLN A 109 -9.79 -3.97 4.40
CA GLN A 109 -9.94 -5.30 3.78
C GLN A 109 -8.88 -6.29 4.25
N ARG A 110 -7.66 -5.79 4.50
CA ARG A 110 -6.53 -6.58 4.99
C ARG A 110 -6.50 -6.71 6.53
N LYS A 111 -7.45 -6.08 7.23
CA LYS A 111 -7.51 -6.00 8.70
C LYS A 111 -6.21 -5.47 9.31
N LEU A 112 -5.64 -4.47 8.66
CA LEU A 112 -4.42 -3.80 9.11
C LEU A 112 -4.74 -2.59 9.99
N PRO A 113 -3.80 -2.15 10.85
CA PRO A 113 -4.00 -0.95 11.66
C PRO A 113 -4.24 0.28 10.79
N MET A 114 -5.22 1.10 11.18
CA MET A 114 -5.60 2.29 10.43
C MET A 114 -4.45 3.30 10.34
N GLU A 115 -3.50 3.30 11.28
CA GLU A 115 -2.30 4.14 11.27
C GLU A 115 -1.51 4.05 9.96
N LEU A 116 -1.54 2.90 9.28
CA LEU A 116 -0.79 2.71 8.04
C LEU A 116 -1.25 3.65 6.91
N VAL A 117 -2.50 4.15 6.94
CA VAL A 117 -2.97 5.14 5.96
C VAL A 117 -2.25 6.49 6.08
N LEU A 118 -1.61 6.74 7.23
CA LEU A 118 -0.87 7.96 7.51
C LEU A 118 0.59 7.89 7.01
N LEU A 119 1.10 6.70 6.67
CA LEU A 119 2.48 6.54 6.21
C LEU A 119 2.82 7.38 4.98
N PRO A 120 1.99 7.48 3.92
CA PRO A 120 2.36 8.27 2.75
C PRO A 120 2.44 9.79 3.03
N PHE A 121 1.82 10.29 4.12
CA PHE A 121 2.05 11.65 4.62
C PHE A 121 3.47 11.81 5.16
N VAL A 122 3.96 10.80 5.90
CA VAL A 122 5.30 10.79 6.50
C VAL A 122 6.40 10.58 5.46
N GLU A 123 6.14 9.75 4.45
CA GLU A 123 7.12 9.35 3.43
C GLU A 123 7.37 10.42 2.37
N SER A 124 6.31 11.00 1.82
CA SER A 124 6.42 11.81 0.59
C SER A 124 5.53 13.04 0.58
N ASP A 125 4.81 13.32 1.67
CA ASP A 125 3.69 14.25 1.67
C ASP A 125 2.68 13.94 0.56
N PHE A 126 2.38 12.65 0.35
CA PHE A 126 1.46 12.16 -0.69
C PHE A 126 1.84 12.59 -2.13
N ARG A 127 3.13 12.76 -2.43
CA ARG A 127 3.61 13.12 -3.78
C ARG A 127 3.86 11.85 -4.62
N PRO A 128 3.04 11.55 -5.64
CA PRO A 128 3.15 10.28 -6.39
C PRO A 128 4.40 10.15 -7.26
N THR A 129 5.07 11.27 -7.55
CA THR A 129 6.28 11.32 -8.37
C THR A 129 7.54 11.62 -7.54
N ALA A 130 7.44 11.64 -6.21
CA ALA A 130 8.58 11.92 -5.32
C ALA A 130 9.71 10.90 -5.51
N ARG A 131 10.95 11.38 -5.46
CA ARG A 131 12.17 10.57 -5.55
C ARG A 131 13.12 10.94 -4.42
N SER A 132 13.65 9.94 -3.71
CA SER A 132 14.71 10.14 -2.73
C SER A 132 16.10 9.99 -3.37
N SER A 133 17.14 10.45 -2.67
CA SER A 133 18.54 10.21 -3.07
C SER A 133 18.89 8.72 -3.12
N GLN A 134 18.18 7.88 -2.38
CA GLN A 134 18.39 6.42 -2.30
C GLN A 134 17.55 5.64 -3.33
N GLY A 135 16.97 6.33 -4.31
CA GLY A 135 16.19 5.70 -5.39
C GLY A 135 14.80 5.22 -4.96
N ALA A 136 14.29 5.67 -3.81
CA ALA A 136 12.91 5.42 -3.40
C ALA A 136 11.94 6.29 -4.20
N VAL A 137 10.81 5.73 -4.63
CA VAL A 137 9.87 6.42 -5.54
C VAL A 137 8.43 6.37 -5.02
N GLY A 138 7.69 7.46 -5.29
CA GLY A 138 6.25 7.54 -5.15
C GLY A 138 5.74 7.79 -3.73
N VAL A 139 4.42 7.67 -3.54
CA VAL A 139 3.80 8.09 -2.27
C VAL A 139 4.29 7.28 -1.07
N TRP A 140 4.64 6.02 -1.31
CA TRP A 140 5.14 5.06 -0.34
C TRP A 140 6.67 5.01 -0.26
N GLN A 141 7.40 5.78 -1.07
CA GLN A 141 8.87 5.76 -1.13
C GLN A 141 9.44 4.32 -1.18
N LEU A 142 8.93 3.51 -2.12
CA LEU A 142 9.44 2.16 -2.31
C LEU A 142 10.73 2.20 -3.14
N VAL A 143 11.80 1.56 -2.65
CA VAL A 143 13.00 1.29 -3.45
C VAL A 143 12.73 0.17 -4.46
N ASP A 144 13.47 0.18 -5.56
CA ASP A 144 13.26 -0.74 -6.70
C ASP A 144 13.18 -2.22 -6.31
N ALA A 145 14.19 -2.70 -5.57
CA ALA A 145 14.27 -4.09 -5.12
C ALA A 145 13.03 -4.53 -4.32
N THR A 146 12.56 -3.67 -3.42
CA THR A 146 11.37 -3.93 -2.60
C THR A 146 10.11 -3.86 -3.45
N ALA A 147 9.96 -2.83 -4.27
CA ALA A 147 8.83 -2.67 -5.18
C ALA A 147 8.65 -3.91 -6.06
N TYR A 148 9.73 -4.38 -6.69
CA TYR A 148 9.73 -5.54 -7.55
C TYR A 148 9.41 -6.84 -6.79
N HIS A 149 10.01 -7.03 -5.61
CA HIS A 149 9.73 -8.21 -4.77
C HIS A 149 8.24 -8.30 -4.40
N PHE A 150 7.58 -7.17 -4.17
CA PHE A 150 6.15 -7.08 -3.86
C PHE A 150 5.28 -6.80 -5.11
N GLY A 151 5.75 -7.23 -6.29
CA GLY A 151 4.92 -7.36 -7.49
C GLY A 151 4.78 -6.11 -8.36
N LEU A 152 5.47 -5.00 -8.04
CA LEU A 152 5.48 -3.83 -8.90
C LEU A 152 6.47 -3.99 -10.05
N GLN A 153 6.01 -3.69 -11.26
CA GLN A 153 6.84 -3.67 -12.45
C GLN A 153 7.24 -2.24 -12.78
N SER A 154 8.47 -2.07 -13.27
CA SER A 154 8.97 -0.80 -13.78
C SER A 154 9.71 -1.01 -15.11
N ASN A 155 9.43 -0.15 -16.08
CA ASN A 155 10.04 -0.09 -17.41
C ASN A 155 9.87 1.34 -18.00
N ASP A 156 10.32 1.56 -19.23
CA ASP A 156 10.29 2.88 -19.90
C ASP A 156 8.89 3.45 -20.19
N TRP A 157 7.84 2.67 -19.97
CA TRP A 157 6.43 3.01 -20.21
C TRP A 157 5.63 3.12 -18.92
N TYR A 158 6.02 2.39 -17.87
CA TYR A 158 5.28 2.32 -16.61
C TYR A 158 6.22 2.12 -15.43
N ASP A 159 6.01 2.86 -14.34
CA ASP A 159 6.71 2.70 -13.06
C ASP A 159 5.68 2.46 -11.95
N GLY A 160 5.50 1.20 -11.55
CA GLY A 160 4.48 0.80 -10.57
C GLY A 160 4.64 1.42 -9.20
N ARG A 161 5.82 1.99 -8.87
CA ARG A 161 6.02 2.77 -7.65
C ARG A 161 5.28 4.10 -7.65
N GLN A 162 4.99 4.64 -8.84
CA GLN A 162 4.22 5.88 -9.02
C GLN A 162 2.71 5.60 -9.22
N ASP A 163 2.31 4.35 -9.48
CA ASP A 163 0.90 3.95 -9.41
C ASP A 163 0.49 3.88 -7.93
N VAL A 164 -0.28 4.87 -7.46
CA VAL A 164 -0.62 5.00 -6.04
C VAL A 164 -1.33 3.76 -5.49
N LEU A 165 -2.27 3.18 -6.25
CA LEU A 165 -3.05 2.04 -5.75
C LEU A 165 -2.25 0.73 -5.83
N GLY A 166 -1.48 0.54 -6.90
CA GLY A 166 -0.54 -0.58 -7.01
C GLY A 166 0.54 -0.52 -5.93
N ALA A 167 1.18 0.64 -5.75
CA ALA A 167 2.18 0.86 -4.71
C ALA A 167 1.63 0.70 -3.30
N THR A 168 0.35 1.03 -3.08
CA THR A 168 -0.32 0.74 -1.81
C THR A 168 -0.42 -0.76 -1.56
N ASP A 169 -0.78 -1.55 -2.56
CA ASP A 169 -0.82 -3.00 -2.38
C ASP A 169 0.54 -3.57 -1.99
N ALA A 170 1.60 -3.20 -2.73
CA ALA A 170 2.95 -3.64 -2.47
C ALA A 170 3.51 -3.16 -1.11
N ALA A 171 3.22 -1.92 -0.73
CA ALA A 171 3.67 -1.37 0.55
C ALA A 171 2.99 -2.06 1.74
N LEU A 172 1.69 -2.33 1.63
CA LEU A 172 0.94 -3.04 2.67
C LEU A 172 1.38 -4.52 2.76
N ASP A 173 1.69 -5.17 1.64
CA ASP A 173 2.27 -6.53 1.63
C ASP A 173 3.64 -6.54 2.33
N TYR A 174 4.49 -5.54 2.04
CA TYR A 174 5.78 -5.38 2.70
C TYR A 174 5.64 -5.14 4.21
N LEU A 175 4.72 -4.28 4.63
CA LEU A 175 4.45 -4.01 6.04
C LEU A 175 3.91 -5.25 6.77
N GLN A 176 3.07 -6.05 6.12
CA GLN A 176 2.61 -7.35 6.65
C GLN A 176 3.78 -8.32 6.83
N TYR A 177 4.64 -8.45 5.81
CA TYR A 177 5.86 -9.26 5.90
C TYR A 177 6.74 -8.81 7.08
N LEU A 178 6.99 -7.51 7.22
CA LEU A 178 7.80 -6.97 8.30
C LEU A 178 7.16 -7.24 9.67
N GLN A 179 5.85 -7.04 9.81
CA GLN A 179 5.14 -7.29 11.05
C GLN A 179 5.27 -8.75 11.50
N GLN A 180 5.10 -9.70 10.59
CA GLN A 180 5.31 -11.13 10.87
C GLN A 180 6.75 -11.40 11.29
N ARG A 181 7.71 -10.81 10.58
CA ARG A 181 9.15 -10.95 10.84
C ARG A 181 9.61 -10.35 12.18
N PHE A 182 8.85 -9.42 12.74
CA PHE A 182 9.06 -8.85 14.07
C PHE A 182 8.03 -9.32 15.10
N ASN A 183 7.46 -10.52 14.89
CA ASN A 183 6.57 -11.19 15.85
C ASN A 183 5.37 -10.33 16.28
N GLY A 184 4.77 -9.61 15.34
CA GLY A 184 3.63 -8.74 15.60
C GLY A 184 3.97 -7.33 16.07
N ASN A 185 5.26 -6.99 16.26
CA ASN A 185 5.65 -5.67 16.75
C ASN A 185 5.66 -4.61 15.63
N TRP A 186 4.60 -3.81 15.57
CA TRP A 186 4.43 -2.75 14.58
C TRP A 186 5.51 -1.66 14.64
N LEU A 187 5.98 -1.27 15.84
CA LEU A 187 7.02 -0.23 15.94
C LEU A 187 8.35 -0.69 15.33
N HIS A 188 8.70 -1.97 15.50
CA HIS A 188 9.86 -2.56 14.82
C HIS A 188 9.64 -2.69 13.31
N ALA A 189 8.44 -3.11 12.88
CA ALA A 189 8.10 -3.20 11.47
C ALA A 189 8.22 -1.83 10.78
N LEU A 190 7.67 -0.77 11.37
CA LEU A 190 7.79 0.61 10.86
C LEU A 190 9.23 1.10 10.83
N ALA A 191 10.02 0.84 11.88
CA ALA A 191 11.44 1.17 11.88
C ALA A 191 12.22 0.41 10.78
N ALA A 192 11.83 -0.84 10.51
CA ALA A 192 12.43 -1.68 9.48
C ALA A 192 11.99 -1.29 8.07
N TYR A 193 10.79 -0.74 7.91
CA TYR A 193 10.32 -0.17 6.65
C TYR A 193 11.26 0.95 6.18
N ASN A 194 11.52 1.92 7.06
CA ASN A 194 12.43 3.04 6.78
C ASN A 194 13.91 2.61 6.66
N SER A 195 14.40 1.76 7.56
CA SER A 195 15.85 1.54 7.72
C SER A 195 16.36 0.16 7.33
N GLY A 196 15.46 -0.74 6.98
CA GLY A 196 15.76 -2.14 6.73
C GLY A 196 15.71 -3.02 7.98
N GLU A 197 15.12 -4.20 7.80
CA GLU A 197 14.93 -5.19 8.85
C GLU A 197 16.23 -5.71 9.48
N GLY A 198 17.30 -5.89 8.71
CA GLY A 198 18.58 -6.38 9.22
C GLY A 198 19.17 -5.43 10.27
N ARG A 199 19.04 -4.12 10.04
CA ARG A 199 19.48 -3.08 10.97
C ARG A 199 18.70 -3.11 12.27
N VAL A 200 17.37 -3.21 12.20
CA VAL A 200 16.51 -3.30 13.38
C VAL A 200 16.78 -4.59 14.16
N LYS A 201 16.91 -5.73 13.48
CA LYS A 201 17.30 -7.01 14.10
C LYS A 201 18.66 -6.93 14.78
N ALA A 202 19.65 -6.27 14.17
CA ALA A 202 20.96 -6.07 14.78
C ALA A 202 20.86 -5.21 16.05
N ALA A 203 20.08 -4.13 16.03
CA ALA A 203 19.85 -3.28 17.21
C ALA A 203 19.15 -4.06 18.35
N ILE A 204 18.15 -4.87 18.03
CA ILE A 204 17.47 -5.75 19.01
C ILE A 204 18.46 -6.74 19.63
N ARG A 205 19.19 -7.49 18.79
CA ARG A 205 20.20 -8.46 19.27
C ARG A 205 21.25 -7.81 20.15
N ASN A 206 21.70 -6.60 19.79
CA ASN A 206 22.66 -5.85 20.59
C ASN A 206 22.10 -5.52 21.98
N ASN A 207 20.84 -5.06 22.08
CA ASN A 207 20.23 -4.78 23.38
C ASN A 207 20.06 -6.05 24.22
N GLN A 208 19.57 -7.14 23.61
CA GLN A 208 19.41 -8.43 24.28
C GLN A 208 20.73 -8.96 24.87
N LYS A 209 21.82 -8.90 24.10
CA LYS A 209 23.16 -9.30 24.55
C LYS A 209 23.65 -8.54 25.79
N HIS A 210 23.15 -7.33 26.01
CA HIS A 210 23.53 -6.48 27.14
C HIS A 210 22.42 -6.37 28.21
N GLY A 211 21.39 -7.24 28.17
CA GLY A 211 20.28 -7.21 29.13
C GLY A 211 19.42 -5.93 29.08
N ARG A 212 19.44 -5.21 27.95
CA ARG A 212 18.65 -3.97 27.75
C ARG A 212 17.31 -4.28 27.08
N SER A 213 16.33 -3.42 27.32
CA SER A 213 15.01 -3.53 26.68
C SER A 213 15.13 -3.57 25.15
N SER A 214 14.40 -4.50 24.53
CA SER A 214 14.29 -4.60 23.07
C SER A 214 13.18 -3.71 22.49
N HIS A 215 12.51 -2.92 23.33
CA HIS A 215 11.47 -2.01 22.88
C HIS A 215 12.04 -0.92 21.95
N PHE A 216 11.30 -0.53 20.90
CA PHE A 216 11.73 0.48 19.91
C PHE A 216 12.37 1.73 20.55
N TRP A 217 11.75 2.25 21.61
CA TRP A 217 12.23 3.45 22.32
C TRP A 217 13.66 3.33 22.90
N HIS A 218 14.18 2.12 23.08
CA HIS A 218 15.51 1.82 23.62
C HIS A 218 16.51 1.33 22.55
N LEU A 219 16.08 1.16 21.30
CA LEU A 219 16.97 0.71 20.22
C LEU A 219 17.88 1.86 19.77
N LYS A 220 19.18 1.56 19.64
CA LYS A 220 20.15 2.48 19.03
C LYS A 220 20.04 2.38 17.51
N LEU A 221 19.26 3.28 16.92
CA LEU A 221 19.02 3.37 15.48
C LEU A 221 19.56 4.70 14.92
N PRO A 222 19.81 4.81 13.61
CA PRO A 222 20.12 6.08 12.97
C PRO A 222 19.05 7.14 13.29
N LYS A 223 19.46 8.41 13.37
CA LYS A 223 18.57 9.52 13.76
C LYS A 223 17.29 9.55 12.93
N GLU A 224 17.41 9.42 11.61
CA GLU A 224 16.28 9.40 10.68
C GLU A 224 15.24 8.34 11.07
N THR A 225 15.69 7.11 11.31
CA THR A 225 14.84 5.98 11.73
C THR A 225 14.27 6.15 13.13
N ALA A 226 15.09 6.65 14.06
CA ALA A 226 14.66 6.91 15.43
C ALA A 226 13.58 8.01 15.51
N ASP A 227 13.57 8.92 14.52
CA ASP A 227 12.60 10.00 14.36
C ASP A 227 11.43 9.62 13.44
N TYR A 228 11.54 8.54 12.65
CA TYR A 228 10.52 8.08 11.70
C TYR A 228 9.23 7.62 12.38
N VAL A 229 9.29 6.64 13.28
CA VAL A 229 8.11 6.14 14.00
C VAL A 229 7.42 7.26 14.79
N PRO A 230 8.12 8.17 15.50
CA PRO A 230 7.50 9.35 16.11
C PRO A 230 6.72 10.26 15.15
N LYS A 231 7.10 10.40 13.87
CA LYS A 231 6.33 11.17 12.87
C LYS A 231 4.92 10.61 12.73
N LEU A 232 4.82 9.31 12.50
CA LEU A 232 3.54 8.62 12.36
C LEU A 232 2.71 8.72 13.64
N LEU A 233 3.31 8.37 14.79
CA LEU A 233 2.61 8.36 16.07
C LEU A 233 2.13 9.75 16.49
N ALA A 234 2.87 10.81 16.18
CA ALA A 234 2.44 12.17 16.47
C ALA A 234 1.21 12.58 15.67
N LEU A 235 1.17 12.23 14.37
CA LEU A 235 0.00 12.51 13.54
C LEU A 235 -1.21 11.70 14.02
N SER A 236 -1.01 10.41 14.32
CA SER A 236 -2.05 9.54 14.91
C SER A 236 -2.59 10.12 16.22
N TYR A 237 -1.71 10.52 17.14
CA TYR A 237 -2.05 11.12 18.42
C TYR A 237 -2.88 12.39 18.26
N LEU A 238 -2.44 13.32 17.39
CA LEU A 238 -3.16 14.57 17.13
C LEU A 238 -4.53 14.33 16.49
N LEU A 239 -4.66 13.31 15.64
CA LEU A 239 -5.94 12.92 15.05
C LEU A 239 -6.87 12.33 16.11
N GLN A 240 -6.40 11.53 17.06
CA GLN A 240 -7.25 10.98 18.13
C GLN A 240 -7.69 12.02 19.16
N HIS A 241 -6.97 13.13 19.31
CA HIS A 241 -7.25 14.18 20.31
C HIS A 241 -7.73 15.48 19.63
N PRO A 242 -9.02 15.58 19.27
CA PRO A 242 -9.58 16.83 18.74
C PRO A 242 -9.45 17.95 19.78
N GLY A 243 -9.17 19.18 19.33
CA GLY A 243 -8.94 20.33 20.22
C GLY A 243 -7.47 20.64 20.52
N THR A 244 -6.53 19.80 20.09
CA THR A 244 -5.07 20.04 20.19
C THR A 244 -4.55 21.17 19.29
N GLY A 245 -5.40 21.70 18.40
CA GLY A 245 -5.05 22.76 17.43
C GLY A 245 -4.78 22.25 16.01
N LEU A 246 -4.61 20.94 15.81
CA LEU A 246 -4.54 20.36 14.47
C LEU A 246 -5.94 20.35 13.83
N LYS A 247 -6.08 21.02 12.68
CA LYS A 247 -7.33 21.02 11.91
C LYS A 247 -7.39 19.80 11.00
N ARG A 248 -8.42 18.96 11.18
CA ARG A 248 -8.71 17.88 10.23
C ARG A 248 -9.31 18.50 8.96
N PRO A 249 -8.79 18.20 7.76
CA PRO A 249 -9.39 18.67 6.53
C PRO A 249 -10.71 17.95 6.26
N SER A 250 -11.58 18.57 5.47
CA SER A 250 -12.81 17.92 5.02
C SER A 250 -12.53 17.02 3.82
N LEU A 251 -13.14 15.85 3.83
CA LEU A 251 -13.07 14.87 2.76
C LEU A 251 -14.21 13.87 2.92
N ALA A 252 -15.08 13.75 1.92
CA ALA A 252 -16.20 12.82 1.96
C ALA A 252 -15.71 11.37 2.11
N ASN A 253 -16.41 10.58 2.94
CA ASN A 253 -16.13 9.16 3.16
C ASN A 253 -16.71 8.27 2.04
N GLU A 254 -16.34 8.59 0.80
CA GLU A 254 -16.77 7.87 -0.40
C GLU A 254 -15.72 7.99 -1.52
N ALA A 255 -15.75 7.06 -2.47
CA ALA A 255 -14.83 7.06 -3.59
C ALA A 255 -15.22 8.12 -4.62
N GLN A 256 -14.37 9.14 -4.78
CA GLN A 256 -14.48 10.15 -5.84
C GLN A 256 -13.77 9.72 -7.15
N THR A 257 -13.12 8.56 -7.13
CA THR A 257 -12.36 8.01 -8.25
C THR A 257 -12.64 6.52 -8.39
N THR A 258 -12.53 6.00 -9.61
CA THR A 258 -12.84 4.59 -9.90
C THR A 258 -11.76 3.97 -10.75
N VAL A 259 -11.31 2.76 -10.37
CA VAL A 259 -10.40 1.98 -11.21
C VAL A 259 -11.20 1.31 -12.31
N LEU A 260 -10.85 1.61 -13.55
CA LEU A 260 -11.27 0.89 -14.75
C LEU A 260 -10.12 0.01 -15.22
N ASP A 261 -10.35 -1.29 -15.33
CA ASP A 261 -9.46 -2.16 -16.10
C ASP A 261 -9.89 -2.11 -17.57
N VAL A 262 -9.05 -1.53 -18.42
CA VAL A 262 -9.33 -1.39 -19.85
C VAL A 262 -9.17 -2.73 -20.57
N GLY A 263 -8.46 -3.69 -19.97
CA GLY A 263 -8.27 -5.04 -20.53
C GLY A 263 -7.37 -5.13 -21.77
N GLN A 264 -6.92 -3.99 -22.29
CA GLN A 264 -6.07 -3.88 -23.47
C GLN A 264 -5.22 -2.60 -23.45
N PRO A 265 -4.18 -2.50 -24.30
CA PRO A 265 -3.43 -1.27 -24.48
C PRO A 265 -4.35 -0.09 -24.83
N PHE A 266 -4.02 1.09 -24.34
CA PHE A 266 -4.85 2.28 -24.51
C PHE A 266 -4.01 3.55 -24.61
N ASN A 267 -4.54 4.55 -25.33
CA ASN A 267 -4.03 5.92 -25.32
C ASN A 267 -4.88 6.80 -24.39
N PHE A 268 -4.22 7.60 -23.54
CA PHE A 268 -4.92 8.50 -22.60
C PHE A 268 -5.81 9.52 -23.29
N GLY A 269 -5.43 10.00 -24.48
CA GLY A 269 -6.22 10.96 -25.25
C GLY A 269 -7.53 10.35 -25.79
N ILE A 270 -7.47 9.14 -26.35
CA ILE A 270 -8.68 8.43 -26.80
C ILE A 270 -9.57 8.13 -25.59
N LEU A 271 -8.99 7.56 -24.54
CA LEU A 271 -9.76 7.17 -23.35
C LEU A 271 -10.43 8.39 -22.70
N ALA A 272 -9.72 9.51 -22.61
CA ALA A 272 -10.27 10.77 -22.11
C ALA A 272 -11.44 11.28 -22.96
N ALA A 273 -11.30 11.25 -24.30
CA ALA A 273 -12.36 11.66 -25.23
C ALA A 273 -13.60 10.77 -25.13
N LEU A 274 -13.43 9.44 -25.03
CA LEU A 274 -14.53 8.48 -24.90
C LEU A 274 -15.27 8.60 -23.55
N LEU A 275 -14.55 8.94 -22.49
CA LEU A 275 -15.10 9.12 -21.14
C LEU A 275 -15.62 10.54 -20.88
N GLY A 276 -15.32 11.50 -21.76
CA GLY A 276 -15.67 12.91 -21.55
C GLY A 276 -14.92 13.56 -20.38
N VAL A 277 -13.67 13.16 -20.13
CA VAL A 277 -12.82 13.71 -19.04
C VAL A 277 -11.63 14.48 -19.59
N ASP A 278 -11.04 15.34 -18.77
CA ASP A 278 -9.82 16.04 -19.15
C ASP A 278 -8.62 15.08 -19.20
N LYS A 279 -7.86 15.14 -20.31
CA LYS A 279 -6.70 14.28 -20.54
C LYS A 279 -5.59 14.55 -19.52
N GLN A 280 -5.35 15.82 -19.17
CA GLN A 280 -4.28 16.18 -18.24
C GLN A 280 -4.61 15.69 -16.82
N GLN A 281 -5.85 15.90 -16.36
CA GLN A 281 -6.35 15.37 -15.10
C GLN A 281 -6.25 13.85 -15.06
N LEU A 282 -6.66 13.15 -16.12
CA LEU A 282 -6.56 11.69 -16.20
C LEU A 282 -5.10 11.21 -16.09
N HIS A 283 -4.16 11.88 -16.75
CA HIS A 283 -2.74 11.53 -16.66
C HIS A 283 -2.14 11.88 -15.29
N GLN A 284 -2.50 13.02 -14.69
CA GLN A 284 -2.06 13.40 -13.34
C GLN A 284 -2.54 12.43 -12.26
N LEU A 285 -3.73 11.84 -12.44
CA LEU A 285 -4.31 10.82 -11.57
C LEU A 285 -3.63 9.45 -11.73
N ASN A 286 -2.87 9.25 -12.82
CA ASN A 286 -2.21 7.99 -13.16
C ASN A 286 -0.70 8.16 -13.42
N PRO A 287 0.09 8.68 -12.46
CA PRO A 287 1.49 8.99 -12.67
C PRO A 287 2.40 7.77 -12.85
N GLY A 288 1.87 6.56 -12.62
CA GLY A 288 2.52 5.31 -12.98
C GLY A 288 2.81 5.17 -14.47
N TYR A 289 2.00 5.75 -15.36
CA TYR A 289 2.25 5.73 -16.80
C TYR A 289 3.18 6.87 -17.19
N LEU A 290 4.35 6.52 -17.74
CA LEU A 290 5.41 7.47 -18.07
C LEU A 290 5.22 8.08 -19.47
N ARG A 291 4.21 7.63 -20.21
CA ARG A 291 3.89 7.98 -21.59
C ARG A 291 2.39 8.23 -21.71
N HIS A 292 1.98 8.87 -22.81
CA HIS A 292 0.57 9.10 -23.12
C HIS A 292 -0.23 7.85 -23.52
N GLN A 293 0.34 6.66 -23.37
CA GLN A 293 -0.27 5.35 -23.63
C GLN A 293 0.25 4.30 -22.67
N SER A 294 -0.52 3.23 -22.47
CA SER A 294 -0.10 2.10 -21.64
C SER A 294 0.96 1.22 -22.32
N PRO A 295 1.74 0.44 -21.55
CA PRO A 295 2.65 -0.55 -22.12
C PRO A 295 1.86 -1.65 -22.85
N LYS A 296 2.45 -2.25 -23.89
CA LYS A 296 1.79 -3.30 -24.69
C LYS A 296 1.32 -4.51 -23.88
N ASN A 297 2.04 -4.85 -22.82
CA ASN A 297 1.77 -6.03 -21.98
C ASN A 297 1.15 -5.64 -20.62
N GLY A 298 0.66 -4.41 -20.51
CA GLY A 298 0.05 -3.89 -19.30
C GLY A 298 1.04 -3.30 -18.29
N PRO A 299 0.52 -2.83 -17.14
CA PRO A 299 -0.88 -2.94 -16.72
C PRO A 299 -1.85 -2.09 -17.56
N PHE A 300 -3.13 -2.47 -17.55
CA PHE A 300 -4.22 -1.79 -18.29
C PHE A 300 -5.24 -1.10 -17.38
N ARG A 301 -4.87 -0.87 -16.11
CA ARG A 301 -5.76 -0.27 -15.11
C ARG A 301 -5.56 1.24 -15.07
N VAL A 302 -6.66 1.99 -15.07
CA VAL A 302 -6.67 3.45 -15.04
C VAL A 302 -7.59 3.92 -13.93
N LEU A 303 -7.10 4.80 -13.07
CA LEU A 303 -7.91 5.51 -12.09
C LEU A 303 -8.58 6.69 -12.76
N LEU A 304 -9.90 6.71 -12.75
CA LEU A 304 -10.72 7.74 -13.41
C LEU A 304 -11.17 8.79 -12.39
N PRO A 305 -11.27 10.08 -12.79
CA PRO A 305 -11.74 11.17 -11.92
C PRO A 305 -13.28 11.18 -11.81
N MET A 306 -13.87 10.01 -11.56
CA MET A 306 -15.31 9.84 -11.42
C MET A 306 -15.62 8.66 -10.50
N ASP A 307 -16.77 8.72 -9.83
CA ASP A 307 -17.28 7.60 -9.06
C ASP A 307 -17.79 6.46 -9.98
N GLN A 308 -18.13 5.33 -9.38
CA GLN A 308 -18.53 4.13 -10.13
C GLN A 308 -19.90 4.29 -10.81
N GLN A 309 -20.80 5.07 -10.22
CA GLN A 309 -22.13 5.32 -10.80
C GLN A 309 -21.99 6.19 -12.05
N GLN A 310 -21.17 7.24 -11.97
CA GLN A 310 -20.80 8.09 -13.10
C GLN A 310 -20.15 7.27 -14.22
N LEU A 311 -19.21 6.37 -13.89
CA LEU A 311 -18.62 5.48 -14.89
C LEU A 311 -19.67 4.62 -15.61
N PHE A 312 -20.57 3.99 -14.86
CA PHE A 312 -21.62 3.11 -15.42
C PHE A 312 -22.68 3.84 -16.25
N SER A 313 -22.83 5.16 -16.06
CA SER A 313 -23.73 5.97 -16.85
C SER A 313 -23.11 6.40 -18.19
N THR A 314 -21.78 6.33 -18.35
CA THR A 314 -21.11 6.69 -19.61
C THR A 314 -21.51 5.77 -20.76
N ASP A 315 -21.67 6.37 -21.95
CA ASP A 315 -21.90 5.65 -23.20
C ASP A 315 -20.76 4.66 -23.50
N PHE A 316 -19.52 5.06 -23.23
CA PHE A 316 -18.35 4.22 -23.37
C PHE A 316 -18.47 2.93 -22.53
N TYR A 317 -18.77 3.05 -21.23
CA TYR A 317 -18.91 1.87 -20.38
C TYR A 317 -20.06 0.97 -20.84
N ARG A 318 -21.21 1.55 -21.16
CA ARG A 318 -22.40 0.80 -21.59
C ARG A 318 -22.16 0.03 -22.89
N ARG A 319 -21.46 0.63 -23.86
CA ARG A 319 -21.18 -0.02 -25.14
C ARG A 319 -20.07 -1.07 -25.05
N GLN A 320 -19.00 -0.78 -24.31
CA GLN A 320 -17.78 -1.62 -24.30
C GLN A 320 -17.77 -2.69 -23.21
N PHE A 321 -18.38 -2.42 -22.05
CA PHE A 321 -18.25 -3.25 -20.85
C PHE A 321 -19.59 -3.81 -20.35
N SER A 322 -20.68 -3.61 -21.10
CA SER A 322 -21.99 -4.12 -20.72
C SER A 322 -22.72 -4.82 -21.86
N THR A 323 -23.65 -5.69 -21.50
CA THR A 323 -24.60 -6.31 -22.42
C THR A 323 -25.94 -6.49 -21.73
N HIS A 324 -27.02 -6.56 -22.51
CA HIS A 324 -28.34 -6.85 -21.99
C HIS A 324 -28.47 -8.34 -21.64
N TYR A 325 -29.10 -8.63 -20.51
CA TYR A 325 -29.46 -9.96 -20.04
C TYR A 325 -30.93 -9.98 -19.63
N GLN A 326 -31.68 -10.92 -20.19
CA GLN A 326 -33.07 -11.11 -19.82
C GLN A 326 -33.17 -12.09 -18.65
N VAL A 327 -33.79 -11.65 -17.55
CA VAL A 327 -34.00 -12.45 -16.34
C VAL A 327 -34.87 -13.66 -16.66
N LYS A 328 -34.36 -14.85 -16.33
CA LYS A 328 -35.00 -16.15 -16.57
C LYS A 328 -35.73 -16.63 -15.31
N LEU A 329 -36.59 -17.63 -15.50
CA LEU A 329 -37.22 -18.32 -14.37
C LEU A 329 -36.13 -18.87 -13.42
N ASN A 330 -36.31 -18.63 -12.12
CA ASN A 330 -35.39 -19.00 -11.04
C ASN A 330 -34.04 -18.26 -11.00
N ASP A 331 -33.85 -17.21 -11.80
CA ASP A 331 -32.70 -16.34 -11.60
C ASP A 331 -32.79 -15.58 -10.27
N THR A 332 -31.63 -15.36 -9.66
CA THR A 332 -31.44 -14.44 -8.53
C THR A 332 -30.34 -13.45 -8.88
N LEU A 333 -30.34 -12.25 -8.29
CA LEU A 333 -29.23 -11.30 -8.50
C LEU A 333 -27.87 -11.92 -8.13
N TYR A 334 -27.82 -12.72 -7.07
CA TYR A 334 -26.60 -13.44 -6.69
C TYR A 334 -26.14 -14.42 -7.79
N GLY A 335 -27.07 -15.23 -8.32
CA GLY A 335 -26.77 -16.19 -9.39
C GLY A 335 -26.29 -15.50 -10.66
N ILE A 336 -26.95 -14.41 -11.06
CA ILE A 336 -26.57 -13.59 -12.22
C ILE A 336 -25.20 -12.95 -11.96
N ALA A 337 -25.00 -12.28 -10.83
CA ALA A 337 -23.75 -11.61 -10.50
C ALA A 337 -22.56 -12.58 -10.52
N ARG A 338 -22.71 -13.75 -9.90
CA ARG A 338 -21.70 -14.82 -9.90
C ARG A 338 -21.39 -15.32 -11.31
N ARG A 339 -22.42 -15.57 -12.14
CA ARG A 339 -22.25 -16.04 -13.52
C ARG A 339 -21.49 -15.02 -14.39
N HIS A 340 -21.65 -13.74 -14.09
CA HIS A 340 -21.02 -12.64 -14.81
C HIS A 340 -19.83 -12.02 -14.07
N ASN A 341 -19.24 -12.77 -13.14
CA ASN A 341 -18.04 -12.40 -12.38
C ASN A 341 -18.09 -10.97 -11.79
N THR A 342 -19.22 -10.62 -11.19
CA THR A 342 -19.45 -9.33 -10.53
C THR A 342 -20.11 -9.54 -9.15
N SER A 343 -20.29 -8.47 -8.39
CA SER A 343 -21.02 -8.51 -7.12
C SER A 343 -22.47 -8.07 -7.28
N VAL A 344 -23.34 -8.50 -6.36
CA VAL A 344 -24.75 -8.07 -6.33
C VAL A 344 -24.84 -6.54 -6.21
N ALA A 345 -24.00 -5.92 -5.37
CA ALA A 345 -23.96 -4.47 -5.21
C ALA A 345 -23.62 -3.76 -6.54
N LYS A 346 -22.59 -4.25 -7.25
CA LYS A 346 -22.15 -3.66 -8.52
C LYS A 346 -23.16 -3.88 -9.65
N LEU A 347 -23.81 -5.05 -9.69
CA LEU A 347 -24.91 -5.34 -10.60
C LEU A 347 -26.12 -4.43 -10.35
N LYS A 348 -26.48 -4.22 -9.08
CA LYS A 348 -27.55 -3.30 -8.67
C LYS A 348 -27.23 -1.86 -9.07
N GLN A 349 -26.01 -1.40 -8.81
CA GLN A 349 -25.57 -0.06 -9.19
C GLN A 349 -25.59 0.13 -10.72
N LEU A 350 -25.14 -0.86 -11.50
CA LEU A 350 -25.20 -0.82 -12.97
C LEU A 350 -26.64 -0.69 -13.51
N ASN A 351 -27.62 -1.20 -12.77
CA ASN A 351 -29.04 -1.19 -13.14
C ASN A 351 -29.87 -0.17 -12.36
N ASN A 352 -29.24 0.74 -11.60
CA ASN A 352 -29.92 1.70 -10.72
C ASN A 352 -30.95 1.06 -9.75
N LYS A 353 -30.67 -0.14 -9.23
CA LYS A 353 -31.57 -0.88 -8.33
C LYS A 353 -31.15 -0.72 -6.87
N THR A 354 -32.10 -0.43 -5.98
CA THR A 354 -31.87 -0.38 -4.52
C THR A 354 -32.25 -1.68 -3.83
N GLN A 355 -33.16 -2.46 -4.42
CA GLN A 355 -33.68 -3.73 -3.88
C GLN A 355 -33.15 -4.94 -4.67
N ASP A 356 -33.27 -6.12 -4.07
CA ASP A 356 -32.81 -7.37 -4.68
C ASP A 356 -33.86 -8.01 -5.61
N LEU A 357 -35.06 -7.42 -5.66
CA LEU A 357 -36.16 -7.89 -6.48
C LEU A 357 -35.86 -7.75 -7.98
N ILE A 358 -35.98 -8.86 -8.70
CA ILE A 358 -35.95 -8.94 -10.15
C ILE A 358 -37.16 -9.72 -10.65
N ARG A 359 -37.67 -9.38 -11.83
CA ARG A 359 -38.84 -10.05 -12.43
C ARG A 359 -38.43 -10.89 -13.63
N VAL A 360 -39.04 -12.06 -13.81
CA VAL A 360 -38.86 -12.85 -15.03
C VAL A 360 -39.23 -11.99 -16.25
N GLY A 361 -38.36 -11.95 -17.26
CA GLY A 361 -38.50 -11.11 -18.44
C GLY A 361 -37.92 -9.70 -18.32
N GLU A 362 -37.56 -9.25 -17.12
CA GLU A 362 -36.84 -7.99 -16.91
C GLU A 362 -35.49 -8.01 -17.65
N THR A 363 -35.12 -6.90 -18.28
CA THR A 363 -33.81 -6.76 -18.92
C THR A 363 -32.87 -6.00 -18.00
N LEU A 364 -31.74 -6.64 -17.67
CA LEU A 364 -30.65 -6.08 -16.88
C LEU A 364 -29.43 -5.84 -17.76
N LEU A 365 -28.72 -4.74 -17.52
CA LEU A 365 -27.34 -4.58 -17.96
C LEU A 365 -26.44 -5.41 -17.05
N ILE A 366 -25.64 -6.29 -17.66
CA ILE A 366 -24.63 -7.10 -16.98
C ILE A 366 -23.25 -6.75 -17.54
N HIS A 367 -22.22 -7.02 -16.75
CA HIS A 367 -20.85 -6.86 -17.22
C HIS A 367 -20.57 -7.85 -18.35
N ARG A 368 -19.95 -7.36 -19.43
CA ARG A 368 -19.49 -8.15 -20.57
C ARG A 368 -17.96 -8.25 -20.53
N ALA A 369 -17.43 -9.45 -20.73
CA ALA A 369 -16.01 -9.62 -21.04
C ALA A 369 -15.71 -8.97 -22.41
N HIS A 370 -14.75 -8.05 -22.40
CA HIS A 370 -14.42 -7.07 -23.44
C HIS A 370 -14.68 -7.51 -24.90
N ALA A 371 -15.33 -6.62 -25.66
CA ALA A 371 -15.21 -6.59 -27.12
C ALA A 371 -13.97 -5.76 -27.51
N LYS A 372 -13.23 -6.19 -28.54
CA LYS A 372 -12.01 -5.52 -29.00
C LYS A 372 -12.36 -4.36 -29.95
N ASP A 373 -12.58 -3.19 -29.39
CA ASP A 373 -12.38 -1.94 -30.14
C ASP A 373 -10.91 -1.53 -29.97
N ASP A 374 -10.25 -1.08 -31.04
CA ASP A 374 -8.88 -0.61 -30.95
C ASP A 374 -8.82 0.71 -30.16
N LEU A 375 -8.25 0.67 -28.95
CA LEU A 375 -8.08 1.84 -28.07
C LEU A 375 -6.66 2.42 -28.16
N THR A 376 -5.90 1.99 -29.14
CA THR A 376 -4.61 2.58 -29.48
C THR A 376 -4.74 3.41 -30.75
N VAL A 377 -3.86 4.40 -30.92
CA VAL A 377 -3.62 4.96 -32.24
C VAL A 377 -2.29 4.40 -32.69
N ASP A 378 -2.25 3.75 -33.86
CA ASP A 378 -1.02 3.48 -34.59
C ASP A 378 -0.41 4.81 -35.05
N TYR A 379 0.20 5.55 -34.13
CA TYR A 379 1.13 6.61 -34.50
C TYR A 379 2.48 5.94 -34.76
N GLU A 380 2.90 5.96 -36.03
CA GLU A 380 4.32 5.90 -36.35
C GLU A 380 5.03 6.95 -35.49
N ILE A 381 5.97 6.48 -34.67
CA ILE A 381 6.70 7.32 -33.73
C ILE A 381 7.34 8.45 -34.52
N SER A 382 6.89 9.69 -34.28
CA SER A 382 7.57 10.87 -34.83
C SER A 382 9.06 10.80 -34.44
N PRO A 383 10.01 10.98 -35.38
CA PRO A 383 11.45 10.86 -35.12
C PRO A 383 11.97 11.77 -34.01
N TYR A 384 11.19 12.76 -33.58
CA TYR A 384 11.53 13.77 -32.57
C TYR A 384 11.27 13.36 -31.11
N LEU A 385 10.71 12.16 -30.85
CA LEU A 385 10.55 11.62 -29.48
C LEU A 385 11.64 10.59 -29.10
N GLN A 386 12.79 10.59 -29.78
CA GLN A 386 14.01 10.02 -29.22
C GLN A 386 14.41 10.84 -27.99
N GLN A 387 13.81 10.52 -26.84
CA GLN A 387 14.39 10.86 -25.56
C GLN A 387 15.83 10.38 -25.57
N GLN A 388 16.74 11.29 -25.30
CA GLN A 388 18.13 11.02 -25.03
C GLN A 388 18.18 9.80 -24.11
N ARG A 389 18.64 8.67 -24.65
CA ARG A 389 19.03 7.53 -23.83
C ARG A 389 19.95 8.10 -22.76
N PRO A 390 19.73 7.81 -21.46
CA PRO A 390 20.72 8.18 -20.47
C PRO A 390 22.07 7.65 -20.96
N ALA A 391 23.10 8.51 -20.91
CA ALA A 391 24.44 8.11 -21.30
C ALA A 391 24.76 6.78 -20.62
N LYS A 392 25.30 5.81 -21.38
CA LYS A 392 25.72 4.52 -20.81
C LYS A 392 26.65 4.83 -19.65
N VAL A 393 26.18 4.59 -18.43
CA VAL A 393 27.01 4.72 -17.23
C VAL A 393 28.06 3.62 -17.34
N ALA A 394 29.34 3.99 -17.31
CA ALA A 394 30.41 3.01 -17.27
C ALA A 394 30.22 2.13 -16.02
N THR A 395 30.23 0.81 -16.20
CA THR A 395 30.09 -0.15 -15.10
C THR A 395 31.32 -1.05 -15.03
N TYR A 396 31.61 -1.58 -13.84
CA TYR A 396 32.55 -2.66 -13.64
C TYR A 396 31.81 -3.91 -13.15
N GLU A 397 32.34 -5.08 -13.49
CA GLU A 397 31.80 -6.36 -13.05
C GLU A 397 32.30 -6.68 -11.63
N LYS A 398 31.36 -7.02 -10.73
CA LYS A 398 31.64 -7.48 -9.37
C LYS A 398 30.97 -8.83 -9.14
N HIS A 399 31.73 -9.76 -8.57
CA HIS A 399 31.24 -11.09 -8.21
C HIS A 399 30.90 -11.10 -6.72
N HIS A 400 29.65 -11.41 -6.39
CA HIS A 400 29.19 -11.59 -5.02
C HIS A 400 28.91 -13.07 -4.75
N VAL A 401 29.66 -13.66 -3.82
CA VAL A 401 29.45 -15.05 -3.39
C VAL A 401 28.33 -15.08 -2.35
N ILE A 402 27.29 -15.86 -2.62
CA ILE A 402 26.13 -16.05 -1.76
C ILE A 402 26.56 -16.66 -0.44
N GLN A 403 26.14 -16.01 0.65
CA GLN A 403 26.32 -16.49 2.03
C GLN A 403 25.00 -17.02 2.60
N ASP A 404 25.09 -17.74 3.72
CA ASP A 404 23.92 -18.20 4.46
C ASP A 404 22.99 -17.03 4.82
N GLY A 405 21.76 -17.09 4.28
CA GLY A 405 20.74 -16.06 4.50
C GLY A 405 20.71 -14.94 3.46
N ASP A 406 21.60 -14.97 2.46
CA ASP A 406 21.48 -14.11 1.29
C ASP A 406 20.25 -14.49 0.46
N SER A 407 19.71 -13.49 -0.23
CA SER A 407 18.65 -13.64 -1.22
C SER A 407 18.86 -12.61 -2.30
N LEU A 408 18.32 -12.85 -3.50
CA LEU A 408 18.35 -11.87 -4.59
C LEU A 408 17.83 -10.49 -4.14
N TRP A 409 16.78 -10.48 -3.30
CA TRP A 409 16.24 -9.27 -2.69
C TRP A 409 17.26 -8.56 -1.77
N ALA A 410 17.93 -9.30 -0.89
CA ALA A 410 18.95 -8.74 0.00
C ALA A 410 20.16 -8.20 -0.77
N VAL A 411 20.63 -8.92 -1.79
CA VAL A 411 21.77 -8.56 -2.63
C VAL A 411 21.45 -7.33 -3.49
N SER A 412 20.32 -7.32 -4.21
CA SER A 412 19.86 -6.17 -4.99
C SER A 412 19.77 -4.90 -4.12
N ARG A 413 19.22 -5.02 -2.91
CA ARG A 413 19.14 -3.91 -1.96
C ARG A 413 20.49 -3.45 -1.45
N GLN A 414 21.40 -4.38 -1.15
CA GLN A 414 22.74 -4.07 -0.66
C GLN A 414 23.55 -3.28 -1.68
N TYR A 415 23.48 -3.67 -2.95
CA TYR A 415 24.24 -3.06 -4.03
C TYR A 415 23.49 -1.96 -4.79
N GLN A 416 22.23 -1.68 -4.42
CA GLN A 416 21.34 -0.71 -5.08
C GLN A 416 21.19 -0.96 -6.58
N VAL A 417 21.19 -2.23 -6.98
CA VAL A 417 21.01 -2.67 -8.37
C VAL A 417 19.54 -3.01 -8.60
N PRO A 418 18.92 -2.59 -9.71
CA PRO A 418 17.56 -2.97 -10.05
C PRO A 418 17.39 -4.50 -10.07
N MET A 419 16.30 -4.99 -9.48
CA MET A 419 16.10 -6.44 -9.36
C MET A 419 16.01 -7.11 -10.73
N LYS A 420 15.40 -6.44 -11.70
CA LYS A 420 15.32 -6.90 -13.09
C LYS A 420 16.71 -7.11 -13.69
N ASP A 421 17.59 -6.12 -13.56
CA ASP A 421 18.94 -6.19 -14.09
C ASP A 421 19.74 -7.31 -13.43
N LEU A 422 19.62 -7.46 -12.10
CA LEU A 422 20.26 -8.55 -11.36
C LEU A 422 19.82 -9.93 -11.88
N LEU A 423 18.54 -10.11 -12.17
CA LEU A 423 17.99 -11.34 -12.75
C LEU A 423 18.51 -11.55 -14.17
N ASP A 424 18.46 -10.52 -15.01
CA ASP A 424 18.86 -10.58 -16.42
C ASP A 424 20.36 -10.93 -16.57
N TRP A 425 21.23 -10.29 -15.78
CA TRP A 425 22.69 -10.54 -15.82
C TRP A 425 23.06 -11.96 -15.40
N ASN A 426 22.29 -12.55 -14.48
CA ASN A 426 22.56 -13.88 -13.94
C ASN A 426 21.68 -14.97 -14.56
N GLN A 427 20.84 -14.63 -15.54
CA GLN A 427 19.89 -15.55 -16.17
C GLN A 427 18.96 -16.24 -15.16
N LEU A 428 18.55 -15.52 -14.12
CA LEU A 428 17.70 -16.00 -13.03
C LEU A 428 16.26 -15.51 -13.19
N ASN A 429 15.37 -16.10 -12.41
CA ASN A 429 14.02 -15.57 -12.19
C ASN A 429 13.74 -15.40 -10.69
N THR A 430 12.58 -14.84 -10.34
CA THR A 430 12.22 -14.57 -8.93
C THR A 430 12.07 -15.81 -8.05
N GLN A 431 11.94 -16.99 -8.64
CA GLN A 431 11.82 -18.28 -7.95
C GLN A 431 13.13 -19.07 -7.91
N SER A 432 14.19 -18.55 -8.53
CA SER A 432 15.51 -19.18 -8.51
C SER A 432 16.00 -19.32 -7.06
N LEU A 433 16.33 -20.56 -6.68
CA LEU A 433 16.95 -20.86 -5.39
C LEU A 433 18.44 -20.55 -5.47
N LEU A 434 18.95 -19.88 -4.45
CA LEU A 434 20.37 -19.60 -4.28
C LEU A 434 20.93 -20.51 -3.19
N SER A 435 22.07 -21.13 -3.47
CA SER A 435 22.83 -21.93 -2.52
C SER A 435 24.05 -21.14 -2.04
N PRO A 436 24.45 -21.29 -0.76
CA PRO A 436 25.72 -20.76 -0.28
C PRO A 436 26.88 -21.23 -1.17
N GLY A 437 27.69 -20.28 -1.63
CA GLY A 437 28.77 -20.54 -2.60
C GLY A 437 28.43 -20.20 -4.06
N ASP A 438 27.15 -20.03 -4.41
CA ASP A 438 26.77 -19.51 -5.73
C ASP A 438 27.35 -18.10 -5.94
N THR A 439 27.71 -17.75 -7.17
CA THR A 439 28.28 -16.44 -7.50
C THR A 439 27.30 -15.63 -8.34
N LEU A 440 26.93 -14.44 -7.86
CA LEU A 440 26.16 -13.46 -8.61
C LEU A 440 27.08 -12.42 -9.27
N ILE A 441 26.85 -12.20 -10.55
CA ILE A 441 27.47 -11.16 -11.37
C ILE A 441 26.66 -9.87 -11.22
N LEU A 442 27.35 -8.79 -10.87
CA LEU A 442 26.79 -7.44 -10.70
C LEU A 442 27.56 -6.48 -11.63
N HIS A 443 26.85 -5.63 -12.37
CA HIS A 443 27.44 -4.51 -13.09
C HIS A 443 27.19 -3.20 -12.33
N LEU A 444 28.18 -2.77 -11.54
CA LEU A 444 28.07 -1.59 -10.68
C LEU A 444 28.64 -0.35 -11.38
N PRO A 445 28.06 0.84 -11.21
CA PRO A 445 28.60 2.07 -11.79
C PRO A 445 30.03 2.32 -11.31
N VAL A 446 30.90 2.75 -12.22
CA VAL A 446 32.24 3.24 -11.87
C VAL A 446 32.04 4.57 -11.13
N GLU A 447 32.46 4.65 -9.87
CA GLU A 447 32.47 5.91 -9.12
C GLU A 447 33.49 6.85 -9.77
N GLU A 448 33.04 7.74 -10.65
CA GLU A 448 33.87 8.88 -11.06
C GLU A 448 33.95 9.87 -9.90
N PRO A 449 35.15 10.42 -9.59
CA PRO A 449 35.29 11.44 -8.57
C PRO A 449 34.39 12.62 -8.92
N SER A 450 33.48 12.97 -8.00
CA SER A 450 32.48 14.01 -8.20
C SER A 450 33.13 15.36 -8.53
N THR A 451 33.21 15.71 -9.81
CA THR A 451 33.48 17.09 -10.23
C THR A 451 32.29 17.97 -9.87
N PRO A 452 32.49 19.16 -9.30
CA PRO A 452 31.40 20.11 -9.04
C PRO A 452 30.68 20.44 -10.35
N GLN A 453 29.37 20.23 -10.41
CA GLN A 453 28.55 20.64 -11.55
C GLN A 453 28.70 22.16 -11.80
N PRO A 454 28.92 22.61 -13.05
CA PRO A 454 28.85 24.03 -13.38
C PRO A 454 27.43 24.56 -13.11
N LYS A 455 27.32 25.73 -12.47
CA LYS A 455 26.05 26.47 -12.38
C LYS A 455 25.52 26.71 -13.79
N ALA A 456 24.28 26.28 -14.05
CA ALA A 456 23.60 26.55 -15.31
C ALA A 456 23.52 28.07 -15.56
N PRO A 457 23.74 28.56 -16.81
CA PRO A 457 23.62 29.96 -17.12
C PRO A 457 22.15 30.40 -16.99
N ALA A 458 21.94 31.50 -16.27
CA ALA A 458 20.64 32.15 -16.19
C ALA A 458 20.30 32.77 -17.56
N GLY A 459 19.23 32.32 -18.22
CA GLY A 459 18.69 33.05 -19.38
C GLY A 459 17.87 32.30 -20.44
N ALA A 460 17.87 30.96 -20.49
CA ALA A 460 17.30 30.23 -21.64
C ALA A 460 15.77 29.96 -21.58
N GLY A 461 14.99 30.79 -20.87
CA GLY A 461 13.54 30.56 -20.66
C GLY A 461 12.60 31.37 -21.56
N LYS A 462 13.09 32.38 -22.29
CA LYS A 462 12.24 33.31 -23.04
C LYS A 462 12.04 32.95 -24.53
N ASP A 463 12.98 32.28 -25.18
CA ASP A 463 12.87 31.97 -26.62
C ASP A 463 11.89 30.82 -26.95
N TYR A 464 11.60 29.94 -25.99
CA TYR A 464 10.76 28.75 -26.26
C TYR A 464 9.27 29.09 -26.43
N LEU A 465 8.79 30.14 -25.77
CA LEU A 465 7.39 30.56 -25.83
C LEU A 465 7.05 31.39 -27.08
N ASP A 466 8.01 32.11 -27.64
CA ASP A 466 7.80 32.88 -28.88
C ASP A 466 7.92 32.00 -30.14
N ALA A 467 8.69 30.90 -30.08
CA ALA A 467 8.70 29.88 -31.13
C ALA A 467 7.35 29.14 -31.27
N LEU A 468 6.62 28.93 -30.17
CA LEU A 468 5.31 28.25 -30.19
C LEU A 468 4.18 29.10 -30.79
N LYS A 469 4.29 30.43 -30.78
CA LYS A 469 3.25 31.33 -31.33
C LYS A 469 3.21 31.38 -32.85
N THR A 470 4.26 30.90 -33.53
CA THR A 470 4.31 30.88 -35.01
C THR A 470 3.75 29.59 -35.63
N LEU A 471 3.44 28.57 -34.81
CA LEU A 471 2.94 27.26 -35.25
C LEU A 471 1.41 27.11 -35.21
N VAL A 472 0.68 28.16 -34.85
CA VAL A 472 -0.80 28.18 -34.88
C VAL A 472 -1.27 29.31 -35.79
N LYS A 473 -1.32 29.03 -37.09
CA LYS A 473 -2.29 29.69 -37.98
C LYS A 473 -3.18 28.61 -38.60
N PRO A 474 -4.51 28.73 -38.48
CA PRO A 474 -5.42 27.81 -39.14
C PRO A 474 -5.34 28.02 -40.66
N LYS A 475 -5.15 26.94 -41.42
CA LYS A 475 -5.47 26.96 -42.85
C LYS A 475 -6.98 27.12 -42.97
N SER A 476 -7.38 28.27 -43.50
CA SER A 476 -8.67 28.48 -44.13
C SER A 476 -8.48 28.08 -45.59
N ASP A 477 -9.13 26.99 -45.99
CA ASP A 477 -9.37 26.69 -47.41
C ASP A 477 -10.63 27.43 -47.88
N PRO A 478 -10.75 27.66 -49.17
CA PRO A 478 -11.66 26.79 -49.94
C PRO A 478 -10.96 25.86 -50.93
#